data_AF-A0A4Y7U569-F1
#
_entry.id   AF-A0A4Y7U569-F1
#
_cell.length_a   1.000
_cell.length_b   1.000
_cell.length_c   1.000
_cell.angle_alpha   90.00
_cell.angle_beta   90.00
_cell.angle_gamma   90.00
#
_symmetry.space_group_name_H-M   'P 1'
#
loop_
_entity.id
_entity.type
_entity.pdbx_description
1 polymer ?
#
loop_
_entity_poly.entity_id
_entity_poly.type
_entity_poly.pdbx_seq_one_letter_code
_entity_poly.pdbx_strand_id
1 'polypeptide(L)'
;IRSLSFIQGTTVHFLRTCVVFTLYYFLFGGKIIVGDLLTMVFFTFFIFGPLQELGNFIIALNETKVSMENFRILLNAPKEFRPKNPKHVGAIQSLLFSNVSFKHKTAKFKAVENINFE
;
A
#
# COMPACT_ATOMS: atom_id res chain seq x y z
N ILE A 1 0.64 -5.02 -2.07
CA ILE A 1 2.05 -4.58 -2.27
C ILE A 1 3.00 -5.77 -2.24
N ARG A 2 3.18 -6.46 -1.11
CA ARG A 2 4.12 -7.60 -0.98
C ARG A 2 3.94 -8.69 -2.04
N SER A 3 2.70 -9.12 -2.29
CA SER A 3 2.40 -10.10 -3.33
C SER A 3 2.66 -9.56 -4.75
N LEU A 4 2.47 -8.25 -4.96
CA LEU A 4 2.72 -7.61 -6.25
C LEU A 4 4.22 -7.55 -6.57
N SER A 5 5.03 -7.14 -5.59
CA SER A 5 6.50 -7.15 -5.68
C SER A 5 7.03 -8.59 -5.88
N PHE A 6 6.44 -9.57 -5.20
CA PHE A 6 6.81 -10.98 -5.37
C PHE A 6 6.52 -11.50 -6.78
N ILE A 7 5.32 -11.22 -7.31
CA ILE A 7 4.93 -11.63 -8.66
C ILE A 7 5.81 -10.94 -9.72
N GLN A 8 6.08 -9.64 -9.56
CA GLN A 8 6.98 -8.89 -10.44
C GLN A 8 8.37 -9.53 -10.46
N GLY A 9 9.01 -9.70 -9.30
CA GLY A 9 10.36 -10.27 -9.20
C GLY A 9 10.43 -11.68 -9.77
N THR A 10 9.46 -12.53 -9.44
CA THR A 10 9.40 -13.91 -9.93
C THR A 10 9.24 -13.97 -11.45
N THR A 11 8.39 -13.11 -12.03
CA THR A 11 8.16 -13.08 -13.48
C THR A 11 9.41 -12.63 -14.24
N VAL A 12 10.09 -11.59 -13.77
CA VAL A 12 11.34 -11.11 -14.39
C VAL A 12 12.43 -12.18 -14.31
N HIS A 13 12.59 -12.81 -13.14
CA HIS A 13 13.55 -13.91 -12.99
C HIS A 13 13.22 -15.11 -13.88
N PHE A 14 11.95 -15.49 -13.98
CA PHE A 14 11.52 -16.58 -14.83
C PHE A 14 11.83 -16.30 -16.30
N LEU A 15 11.46 -15.12 -16.82
CA LEU A 15 11.73 -14.74 -18.21
C LEU A 15 13.24 -14.75 -18.50
N ARG A 16 14.04 -14.22 -17.57
CA ARG A 16 15.49 -14.25 -17.69
C ARG A 16 16.03 -15.67 -17.79
N THR A 17 15.54 -16.58 -16.95
CA THR A 17 15.92 -18.00 -16.99
C THR A 17 15.53 -18.63 -18.33
N CYS A 18 14.35 -18.32 -18.87
CA CYS A 18 13.95 -18.80 -20.20
C CYS A 18 14.90 -18.31 -21.31
N VAL A 19 15.34 -17.05 -21.25
CA VAL A 19 16.31 -16.51 -22.21
C VAL A 19 17.64 -17.24 -22.10
N VAL A 20 18.19 -17.38 -20.89
CA VAL A 20 19.46 -18.09 -20.66
C VAL A 20 19.37 -19.55 -21.10
N PHE A 21 18.25 -20.23 -20.81
CA PHE A 21 17.99 -21.57 -21.29
C PHE A 21 17.99 -21.66 -22.82
N THR A 22 17.37 -20.69 -23.49
CA THR A 22 17.40 -20.60 -24.96
C THR A 22 18.81 -20.39 -25.49
N LEU A 23 19.65 -19.59 -24.82
CA LEU A 23 21.05 -19.41 -25.19
C LEU A 23 21.85 -20.72 -25.04
N TYR A 24 21.61 -21.49 -23.98
CA TYR A 24 22.20 -22.83 -23.84
C TYR A 24 21.79 -23.76 -24.98
N TYR A 25 20.50 -23.74 -25.36
CA TYR A 25 20.02 -24.50 -26.50
C TYR A 25 20.77 -24.13 -27.80
N PHE A 26 21.04 -22.84 -28.04
CA PHE A 26 21.83 -22.40 -29.19
C PHE A 26 23.32 -22.76 -29.11
N LEU A 27 23.91 -22.76 -27.91
CA LEU A 27 25.29 -23.18 -27.70
C LEU A 27 25.47 -24.66 -28.08
N PHE A 28 24.62 -25.54 -27.54
CA PHE A 28 24.69 -26.97 -27.84
C PHE A 28 24.28 -27.30 -29.28
N GLY A 29 23.44 -26.46 -29.89
CA GLY A 29 23.12 -26.51 -31.32
C GLY A 29 24.22 -25.97 -32.25
N GLY A 30 25.38 -25.56 -31.71
CA GLY A 30 26.51 -25.05 -32.50
C GLY A 30 26.27 -23.72 -33.21
N LYS A 31 25.23 -22.96 -32.83
CA LYS A 31 24.88 -21.68 -33.46
C LYS A 31 25.63 -20.49 -32.87
N ILE A 32 26.09 -20.62 -31.64
CA ILE A 32 26.87 -19.60 -30.92
C ILE A 32 28.06 -20.28 -30.24
N ILE A 33 29.14 -19.54 -29.99
CA ILE A 33 30.27 -20.03 -29.19
C ILE A 33 30.14 -19.59 -27.73
N VAL A 34 31.01 -20.15 -26.87
CA VAL A 34 31.01 -19.83 -25.43
C VAL A 34 31.20 -18.34 -25.15
N GLY A 35 32.01 -17.65 -25.96
CA GLY A 35 32.21 -16.20 -25.85
C GLY A 35 30.93 -15.39 -26.11
N ASP A 36 30.13 -15.81 -27.09
CA ASP A 36 28.84 -15.18 -27.40
C ASP A 36 27.83 -15.41 -26.28
N LEU A 37 27.81 -16.62 -25.70
CA LEU A 37 26.97 -16.93 -24.53
C LEU A 37 27.29 -15.96 -23.38
N LEU A 38 28.56 -15.80 -23.03
CA LEU A 38 29.00 -14.89 -21.97
C LEU A 38 28.56 -13.45 -22.24
N THR A 39 28.79 -12.98 -23.47
CA THR A 39 28.41 -11.62 -23.89
C THR A 39 26.90 -11.39 -23.82
N MET A 40 26.10 -12.34 -24.33
CA MET A 40 24.65 -12.27 -24.30
C MET A 40 24.11 -12.33 -22.88
N VAL A 41 24.66 -13.20 -22.02
CA VAL A 41 24.32 -13.26 -20.60
C VAL A 41 24.61 -11.91 -19.92
N PHE A 42 25.74 -11.26 -20.23
CA PHE A 42 26.03 -9.92 -19.74
C PHE A 42 24.99 -8.89 -20.21
N PHE A 43 24.59 -8.92 -21.48
CA PHE A 43 23.52 -8.04 -22.00
C PHE A 43 22.16 -8.29 -21.34
N THR A 44 21.85 -9.50 -20.88
CA THR A 44 20.62 -9.73 -20.12
C THR A 44 20.54 -8.86 -18.86
N PHE A 45 21.66 -8.54 -18.21
CA PHE A 45 21.63 -7.66 -17.03
C PHE A 45 21.22 -6.22 -17.40
N PHE A 46 21.66 -5.70 -18.54
CA PHE A 46 21.30 -4.36 -19.02
C PHE A 46 19.84 -4.24 -19.47
N ILE A 47 19.19 -5.35 -19.80
CA ILE A 47 17.77 -5.37 -20.15
C ILE A 47 16.92 -5.56 -18.89
N PHE A 48 17.20 -6.62 -18.12
CA PHE A 48 16.36 -7.01 -17.00
C PHE A 48 16.58 -6.19 -15.74
N GLY A 49 17.76 -5.60 -15.55
CA GLY A 49 18.03 -4.68 -14.43
C GLY A 49 17.11 -3.46 -14.48
N PRO A 50 17.17 -2.63 -15.54
CA PRO A 50 16.27 -1.49 -15.70
C PRO A 50 14.79 -1.87 -15.70
N LEU A 51 14.43 -3.03 -16.28
CA LEU A 51 13.05 -3.52 -16.25
C LEU A 51 12.57 -3.81 -14.82
N GLN A 52 13.42 -4.39 -13.97
CA GLN A 52 13.12 -4.64 -12.56
C GLN A 52 12.98 -3.32 -11.78
N GLU A 53 13.87 -2.35 -12.01
CA GLU A 53 13.80 -1.02 -11.39
C GLU A 53 12.54 -0.26 -11.80
N LEU A 54 12.13 -0.35 -13.06
CA LEU A 54 10.89 0.26 -13.53
C LEU A 54 9.66 -0.33 -12.81
N GLY A 55 9.64 -1.64 -12.58
CA GLY A 55 8.58 -2.28 -11.80
C GLY A 55 8.53 -1.75 -10.36
N ASN A 56 9.69 -1.57 -9.71
CA ASN A 56 9.77 -0.97 -8.37
C ASN A 56 9.24 0.47 -8.37
N PHE A 57 9.60 1.26 -9.38
CA PHE A 57 9.12 2.64 -9.54
C PHE A 57 7.59 2.70 -9.68
N ILE A 58 6.98 1.81 -10.49
CA ILE A 58 5.52 1.75 -10.66
C ILE A 58 4.82 1.47 -9.32
N ILE A 59 5.37 0.58 -8.50
CA ILE A 59 4.83 0.27 -7.17
C ILE A 59 4.89 1.51 -6.28
N ALA A 60 6.06 2.15 -6.20
CA ALA A 60 6.24 3.37 -5.40
C ALA A 60 5.31 4.51 -5.85
N LEU A 61 5.11 4.66 -7.15
CA LEU A 61 4.20 5.66 -7.72
C LEU A 61 2.74 5.38 -7.35
N ASN A 62 2.31 4.12 -7.38
CA ASN A 62 0.96 3.74 -6.95
C ASN A 62 0.74 3.96 -5.45
N GLU A 63 1.71 3.61 -4.62
CA GLU A 63 1.66 3.88 -3.17
C GLU A 63 1.58 5.38 -2.88
N THR A 64 2.40 6.17 -3.57
CA THR A 64 2.40 7.63 -3.43
C THR A 64 1.05 8.23 -3.82
N LYS A 65 0.43 7.75 -4.91
CA LYS A 65 -0.92 8.19 -5.32
C LYS A 65 -1.97 7.91 -4.25
N VAL A 66 -1.99 6.70 -3.69
CA VAL A 66 -2.94 6.33 -2.63
C VAL A 66 -2.70 7.16 -1.36
N SER A 67 -1.44 7.36 -0.98
CA SER A 67 -1.08 8.19 0.16
C SER A 67 -1.51 9.65 -0.01
N MET A 68 -1.35 10.21 -1.21
CA MET A 68 -1.77 11.58 -1.50
C MET A 68 -3.28 11.74 -1.51
N GLU A 69 -4.02 10.74 -1.98
CA GLU A 69 -5.48 10.76 -1.91
C GLU A 69 -5.97 10.74 -0.46
N ASN A 70 -5.38 9.91 0.39
CA ASN A 70 -5.69 9.90 1.83
C ASN A 70 -5.35 11.25 2.50
N PHE A 71 -4.20 11.84 2.14
CA PHE A 71 -3.81 13.15 2.65
C PHE A 71 -4.79 14.24 2.21
N ARG A 72 -5.23 14.22 0.95
CA ARG A 72 -6.26 15.12 0.42
C ARG A 72 -7.58 14.99 1.18
N ILE A 73 -8.00 13.76 1.50
CA ILE A 73 -9.20 13.52 2.30
C ILE A 73 -9.05 14.13 3.70
N LEU A 74 -7.90 13.95 4.33
CA LEU A 74 -7.61 14.52 5.66
C LEU A 74 -7.66 16.05 5.66
N LEU A 75 -7.04 16.68 4.66
CA LEU A 75 -7.05 18.15 4.52
C LEU A 75 -8.44 18.72 4.29
N ASN A 76 -9.30 17.98 3.59
CA ASN A 76 -10.68 18.37 3.31
C ASN A 76 -11.66 17.93 4.41
N ALA A 77 -11.18 17.26 5.46
CA ALA A 77 -12.04 16.83 6.55
C ALA A 77 -12.67 18.06 7.23
N PRO A 78 -13.99 18.06 7.47
CA PRO A 78 -14.66 19.18 8.10
C PRO A 78 -14.09 19.40 9.51
N LYS A 79 -13.82 20.66 9.85
CA LYS A 79 -13.37 21.03 11.20
C LYS A 79 -14.38 20.54 12.23
N GLU A 80 -13.89 19.97 13.32
CA GLU A 80 -14.74 19.61 14.47
C GLU A 80 -15.57 20.82 14.91
N PHE A 81 -16.84 20.57 15.20
CA PHE A 81 -17.76 21.61 15.62
C PHE A 81 -17.28 22.24 16.93
N ARG A 82 -16.83 23.49 16.85
CA ARG A 82 -16.57 24.33 18.03
C ARG A 82 -17.64 25.41 18.07
N PRO A 83 -18.48 25.47 19.12
CA PRO A 83 -19.50 26.51 19.23
C PRO A 83 -18.82 27.89 19.30
N LYS A 84 -19.29 28.85 18.48
CA LYS A 84 -18.71 30.21 18.40
C LYS A 84 -18.75 30.94 19.75
N ASN A 85 -19.79 30.71 20.53
CA ASN A 85 -19.93 31.21 21.88
C ASN A 85 -20.09 30.01 22.83
N PRO A 86 -18.99 29.46 23.37
CA PRO A 86 -19.10 28.50 24.46
C PRO A 86 -19.77 29.22 25.64
N LYS A 87 -20.99 28.81 26.00
CA LYS A 87 -21.57 29.27 27.27
C LYS A 87 -20.70 28.71 28.38
N HIS A 88 -20.24 29.58 29.27
CA HIS A 88 -19.56 29.13 30.48
C HIS A 88 -20.59 28.39 31.34
N VAL A 89 -20.52 27.06 31.29
CA VAL A 89 -21.18 26.22 32.27
C VAL A 89 -20.31 26.38 33.51
N GLY A 90 -20.86 26.96 34.59
CA GLY A 90 -20.14 27.14 35.85
C GLY A 90 -19.76 25.79 36.47
N ALA A 91 -19.44 25.77 37.76
CA ALA A 91 -19.19 24.52 38.47
C ALA A 91 -20.39 23.56 38.30
N ILE A 92 -20.13 22.31 37.92
CA ILE A 92 -21.16 21.29 37.82
C ILE A 92 -21.66 21.00 39.24
N GLN A 93 -22.94 21.29 39.50
CA GLN A 93 -23.56 21.08 40.81
C GLN A 93 -24.32 19.75 40.90
N SER A 94 -24.83 19.25 39.77
CA SER A 94 -25.51 17.96 39.67
C SER A 94 -25.30 17.37 38.28
N LEU A 95 -25.30 16.04 38.18
CA LEU A 95 -24.98 15.32 36.96
C LEU A 95 -26.04 14.23 36.69
N LEU A 96 -27.14 14.62 36.05
CA LEU A 96 -28.18 13.68 35.65
C LEU A 96 -27.90 13.12 34.25
N PHE A 97 -27.85 11.80 34.16
CA PHE A 97 -27.95 11.07 32.90
C PHE A 97 -29.35 10.48 32.82
N SER A 98 -30.11 10.85 31.80
CA SER A 98 -31.44 10.29 31.56
C SER A 98 -31.48 9.58 30.21
N ASN A 99 -31.72 8.27 30.27
CA ASN A 99 -31.92 7.39 29.14
C ASN A 99 -30.79 7.47 28.09
N VAL A 100 -29.55 7.58 28.55
CA VAL A 100 -28.40 7.78 27.68
C VAL A 100 -27.98 6.46 27.05
N SER A 101 -27.84 6.45 25.73
CA SER A 101 -27.28 5.33 24.98
C SER A 101 -26.14 5.83 24.09
N PHE A 102 -25.00 5.16 24.12
CA PHE A 102 -23.84 5.54 23.33
C PHE A 102 -23.24 4.34 22.59
N LYS A 103 -22.85 4.60 21.34
CA LYS A 103 -22.22 3.64 20.43
C LYS A 103 -21.22 4.36 19.54
N HIS A 104 -19.98 3.87 19.51
CA HIS A 104 -19.01 4.33 18.52
C HIS A 104 -19.49 3.99 17.10
N LYS A 105 -19.23 4.88 16.14
CA LYS A 105 -19.70 4.73 14.73
C LYS A 105 -19.37 3.36 14.11
N THR A 106 -18.26 2.76 14.50
CA THR A 106 -17.76 1.48 13.96
C THR A 106 -18.06 0.27 14.86
N ALA A 107 -18.65 0.45 16.04
CA ALA A 107 -18.91 -0.66 16.96
C ALA A 107 -20.10 -1.50 16.49
N LYS A 108 -20.08 -2.82 16.74
CA LYS A 108 -21.26 -3.68 16.52
C LYS A 108 -22.32 -3.49 17.61
N PHE A 109 -21.88 -3.40 18.87
CA PHE A 109 -22.76 -3.26 20.04
C PHE A 109 -22.69 -1.84 20.62
N LYS A 110 -23.71 -1.43 21.37
CA LYS A 110 -23.70 -0.17 22.14
C LYS A 110 -22.72 -0.34 23.31
N ALA A 111 -21.95 0.70 23.61
CA ALA A 111 -21.04 0.69 24.75
C ALA A 111 -21.80 0.96 26.06
N VAL A 112 -22.88 1.74 25.96
CA VAL A 112 -23.79 1.98 27.06
C VAL A 112 -25.20 2.12 26.49
N GLU A 113 -26.18 1.54 27.17
CA GLU A 113 -27.56 1.48 26.71
C GLU A 113 -28.51 1.79 27.86
N ASN A 114 -29.35 2.81 27.66
CA ASN A 114 -30.40 3.26 28.57
C ASN A 114 -29.93 3.47 30.02
N ILE A 115 -28.73 4.04 30.19
CA ILE A 115 -28.22 4.37 31.53
C ILE A 115 -28.94 5.60 32.09
N ASN A 116 -29.33 5.47 33.36
CA ASN A 116 -29.93 6.52 34.17
C ASN A 116 -29.15 6.62 35.49
N PHE A 117 -28.61 7.80 35.82
CA PHE A 117 -27.94 8.07 37.10
C PHE A 117 -28.00 9.56 37.46
N GLU A 118 -27.99 9.87 38.76
CA GLU A 118 -27.95 11.23 39.33
C GLU A 118 -26.68 11.46 40.16
#